data_AF-A0A0F9RVC9-F1
#
_entry.id   AF-A0A0F9RVC9-F1
#
_cell.length_a   1.000
_cell.length_b   1.000
_cell.length_c   1.000
_cell.angle_alpha   90.00
_cell.angle_beta   90.00
_cell.angle_gamma   90.00
#
_symmetry.space_group_name_H-M   'P 1'
#
loop_
_entity.id
_entity.type
_entity.pdbx_description
1 polymer ?
#
loop_
_entity_poly.entity_id
_entity_poly.type
_entity_poly.pdbx_seq_one_letter_code
_entity_poly.pdbx_strand_id
1 'polypeptide(L)' 'MSPIAYKLITYLQGLDHGRNVVMEELVLTLGTSKTGIRAALTELEAEKYLTVDQEV' A
#
# COMPACT_ATOMS: atom_id res chain seq x y z
N MET A 1 -10.32 -7.90 2.44
CA MET A 1 -9.79 -6.53 2.62
C MET A 1 -9.89 -6.01 4.06
N SER A 2 -8.74 -5.92 4.74
CA SER A 2 -8.56 -5.29 6.04
C SER A 2 -8.73 -3.76 5.98
N PRO A 3 -8.97 -3.08 7.12
CA PRO A 3 -9.06 -1.62 7.16
C PRO A 3 -7.79 -0.91 6.66
N ILE A 4 -6.61 -1.52 6.83
CA ILE A 4 -5.34 -0.95 6.35
C ILE A 4 -5.24 -1.14 4.84
N ALA A 5 -5.57 -2.31 4.30
CA ALA A 5 -5.60 -2.55 2.86
C ALA A 5 -6.57 -1.60 2.14
N TYR A 6 -7.76 -1.36 2.71
CA TYR A 6 -8.70 -0.38 2.15
C TYR A 6 -8.11 1.04 2.12
N LYS A 7 -7.53 1.50 3.23
CA LYS A 7 -6.89 2.83 3.25
C LYS A 7 -5.72 2.93 2.28
N LEU A 8 -4.92 1.87 2.17
CA LEU A 8 -3.77 1.82 1.27
C LEU A 8 -4.21 1.91 -0.20
N ILE A 9 -5.19 1.13 -0.64
CA ILE A 9 -5.66 1.18 -2.04
C ILE A 9 -6.29 2.53 -2.37
N THR A 10 -7.11 3.09 -1.46
CA THR A 10 -7.69 4.43 -1.65
C THR A 10 -6.61 5.51 -1.74
N TYR A 11 -5.56 5.42 -0.90
CA TYR A 11 -4.44 6.33 -0.96
C TYR A 11 -3.72 6.24 -2.31
N LEU A 12 -3.36 5.04 -2.75
CA LEU A 12 -2.63 4.81 -3.99
C LEU A 12 -3.42 5.24 -5.24
N GLN A 13 -4.73 5.00 -5.27
CA GLN A 13 -5.61 5.41 -6.37
C GLN A 13 -5.76 6.93 -6.49
N GLY A 14 -5.56 7.66 -5.39
CA GLY A 14 -5.58 9.12 -5.38
C GLY A 14 -4.26 9.77 -5.81
N LEU A 15 -3.23 8.99 -6.13
CA LEU A 15 -1.93 9.52 -6.53
C LEU A 15 -1.85 9.73 -8.04
N ASP A 16 -1.16 10.81 -8.42
CA ASP A 16 -0.74 11.01 -9.80
C ASP A 16 0.10 9.82 -10.28
N HIS A 17 -0.16 9.37 -11.51
CA HIS A 17 0.56 8.24 -12.10
C HIS A 17 2.06 8.53 -12.17
N GLY A 18 2.88 7.57 -11.72
CA GLY A 18 4.34 7.70 -11.67
C GLY A 18 4.90 8.31 -10.39
N ARG A 19 4.07 8.63 -9.39
CA ARG A 19 4.56 9.03 -8.07
C ARG A 19 5.14 7.82 -7.33
N ASN A 20 6.43 7.88 -7.04
CA ASN A 20 7.08 6.93 -6.14
C ASN A 20 6.66 7.21 -4.69
N VAL A 21 6.06 6.22 -4.05
CA VAL A 21 5.67 6.28 -2.65
C VAL A 21 6.69 5.50 -1.83
N VAL A 22 7.28 6.16 -0.83
CA VAL A 22 8.21 5.51 0.11
C VAL A 22 7.47 4.96 1.32
N MET A 23 8.00 3.89 1.91
CA MET A 23 7.37 3.18 3.02
C MET A 23 7.13 4.07 4.25
N GLU A 24 8.06 4.97 4.55
CA GLU A 24 7.97 5.93 5.66
C GLU A 24 6.76 6.86 5.51
N GLU A 25 6.46 7.30 4.29
CA GLU A 25 5.29 8.13 4.01
C GLU A 25 3.99 7.38 4.27
N LEU A 26 3.93 6.11 3.84
CA LEU A 26 2.77 5.24 4.09
C LEU A 26 2.55 5.01 5.59
N VAL A 27 3.62 4.85 6.37
CA VAL A 27 3.54 4.67 7.84
C VAL A 27 2.87 5.88 8.48
N LEU A 28 3.31 7.08 8.10
CA LEU A 28 2.77 8.33 8.63
C LEU A 28 1.33 8.57 8.16
N THR A 29 1.07 8.42 6.87
CA THR A 29 -0.24 8.71 6.27
C THR A 29 -1.32 7.71 6.71
N LEU A 30 -0.99 6.42 6.78
CA LEU A 30 -1.96 5.38 7.13
C LEU A 30 -2.05 5.16 8.65
N GLY A 31 -1.14 5.75 9.43
CA GLY A 31 -1.09 5.63 10.88
C GLY A 31 -0.85 4.20 11.35
N THR A 32 0.02 3.46 10.66
CA THR A 32 0.31 2.04 10.95
C THR A 32 1.79 1.71 10.79
N SER A 33 2.21 0.54 11.25
CA SER A 33 3.60 0.09 11.15
C SER A 33 3.96 -0.38 9.73
N LYS A 34 5.27 -0.45 9.45
CA LYS A 34 5.80 -1.04 8.21
C LYS A 34 5.27 -2.46 7.99
N THR A 35 5.16 -3.25 9.07
CA THR A 35 4.59 -4.60 9.03
C THR A 35 3.12 -4.59 8.62
N GLY A 36 2.33 -3.63 9.15
CA GLY A 36 0.93 -3.47 8.77
C GLY A 36 0.76 -3.11 7.29
N ILE A 37 1.64 -2.25 6.76
CA ILE A 37 1.62 -1.88 5.33
C ILE A 37 2.00 -3.07 4.45
N ARG A 38 3.04 -3.84 4.83
CA ARG A 38 3.41 -5.05 4.10
C ARG A 38 2.26 -6.06 4.05
N ALA A 39 1.60 -6.30 5.18
CA ALA A 39 0.44 -7.19 5.23
C ALA A 39 -0.70 -6.68 4.31
N ALA A 40 -0.95 -5.38 4.30
CA ALA A 40 -1.94 -4.77 3.42
C ALA A 40 -1.56 -4.89 1.93
N LEU A 41 -0.29 -4.69 1.56
CA LEU A 41 0.19 -4.90 0.20
C LEU A 41 0.00 -6.34 -0.25
N THR A 42 0.39 -7.31 0.58
CA THR A 42 0.18 -8.74 0.30
C THR A 42 -1.29 -9.11 0.13
N GLU A 43 -2.17 -8.54 0.96
CA GLU A 43 -3.62 -8.75 0.83
C GLU A 43 -4.16 -8.21 -0.50
N LEU A 44 -3.78 -6.99 -0.87
CA LEU A 44 -4.22 -6.36 -2.12
C LEU A 44 -3.68 -7.07 -3.36
N GLU A 45 -2.45 -7.60 -3.30
CA GLU A 45 -1.87 -8.42 -4.36
C GLU A 45 -2.62 -9.75 -4.51
N ALA A 46 -2.91 -10.44 -3.41
CA ALA A 46 -3.67 -11.70 -3.42
C ALA A 46 -5.10 -11.51 -3.96
N GLU A 47 -5.71 -10.37 -3.67
CA GLU A 47 -7.03 -9.97 -4.17
C GLU A 47 -6.98 -9.33 -5.58
N LYS A 48 -5.80 -9.23 -6.21
CA LYS A 48 -5.55 -8.68 -7.56
C LYS A 48 -5.93 -7.20 -7.74
N TYR A 49 -5.91 -6.42 -6.65
CA TYR A 49 -6.09 -4.97 -6.71
C TYR A 49 -4.81 -4.23 -7.14
N LEU A 50 -3.65 -4.84 -6.91
CA LEU A 50 -2.33 -4.26 -7.18
C LEU A 50 -1.38 -5.34 -7.72
N THR A 51 -0.36 -4.91 -8.44
CA THR A 51 0.84 -5.72 -8.73
C THR A 51 2.03 -4.98 -8.12
N VAL A 52 2.78 -5.64 -7.23
CA VAL A 52 3.93 -5.05 -6.56
C VAL A 52 5.18 -5.59 -7.25
N ASP A 53 5.83 -4.77 -8.08
CA ASP A 53 7.17 -5.11 -8.60
C ASP A 53 8.18 -4.99 -7.46
N GLN A 54 8.66 -6.13 -6.97
CA GLN A 54 9.82 -6.18 -6.08
C GLN A 54 11.06 -6.35 -6.96
N GLU A 55 11.76 -5.27 -7.30
CA GLU A 55 13.13 -5.39 -7.82
C GLU A 55 14.01 -6.02 -6.73
N VAL A 56 14.64 -7.15 -7.06
CA VAL A 56 15.53 -7.96 -6.21
C VAL A 56 16.96 -7.46 -6.28
#